data_AF-A0AAV8XFK5-F1
#
_entry.id   AF-A0AAV8XFK5-F1
#
_cell.length_a   1.000
_cell.length_b   1.000
_cell.length_c   1.000
_cell.angle_alpha   90.00
_cell.angle_beta   90.00
_cell.angle_gamma   90.00
#
_symmetry.space_group_name_H-M   'P 1'
#
loop_
_entity.id
_entity.type
_entity.pdbx_description
1 polymer ?
#
loop_
_entity_poly.entity_id
_entity_poly.type
_entity_poly.pdbx_seq_one_letter_code
_entity_poly.pdbx_strand_id
1 'polypeptide(L)'
;MPCIKINAHSLLQQLYVNICFVGVACNIFLILITTCAFLRMPRIYKPKTNRTKWNDDALKAAINEVREGSLSCNAAAITYEIPAPTLRRLKRDALEHRFNRESKAAGTDWFKSFSARNNVSLRNLEATSIARLRGFNKIAVEQFFTILKEIKTKYYFKADRIYNADESGISTVPTKLPKSHHSKRPTTSC
;
A
#
# COMPACT_ATOMS: atom_id res chain seq x y z
N MET A 1 28.48 23.25 -4.26
CA MET A 1 27.46 22.34 -3.70
C MET A 1 27.24 21.22 -4.72
N PRO A 2 27.71 19.97 -4.51
CA PRO A 2 27.62 18.95 -5.55
C PRO A 2 26.21 18.35 -5.58
N CYS A 3 25.47 18.64 -6.64
CA CYS A 3 24.21 17.99 -7.00
C CYS A 3 24.54 16.81 -7.92
N ILE A 4 24.14 15.58 -7.56
CA ILE A 4 24.41 14.38 -8.37
C ILE A 4 23.36 14.31 -9.48
N LYS A 5 23.75 14.65 -10.71
CA LYS A 5 22.97 14.38 -11.93
C LYS A 5 23.25 12.94 -12.35
N ILE A 6 22.23 12.09 -12.42
CA ILE A 6 22.35 10.73 -12.95
C ILE A 6 22.10 10.82 -14.46
N ASN A 7 23.17 10.81 -15.26
CA ASN A 7 23.09 10.80 -16.73
C ASN A 7 23.41 9.37 -17.21
N ALA A 8 22.43 8.70 -17.82
CA ALA A 8 22.42 7.25 -18.02
C ALA A 8 23.17 6.75 -19.28
N HIS A 9 24.20 7.44 -19.76
CA HIS A 9 24.79 7.16 -21.08
C HIS A 9 26.32 6.97 -21.14
N SER A 10 27.03 6.85 -20.00
CA SER A 10 28.51 6.75 -19.99
C SER A 10 29.09 5.56 -19.22
N LEU A 11 28.29 4.54 -18.88
CA LEU A 11 28.72 3.40 -18.05
C LEU A 11 28.75 2.06 -18.81
N LEU A 12 29.17 2.07 -20.07
CA LEU A 12 29.39 0.86 -20.87
C LEU A 12 30.83 0.72 -21.40
N GLN A 13 31.82 1.25 -20.66
CA GLN A 13 33.25 1.09 -21.03
C GLN A 13 34.19 0.66 -19.89
N GLN A 14 33.68 0.20 -18.74
CA GLN A 14 34.54 -0.22 -17.61
C GLN A 14 34.29 -1.64 -17.08
N LEU A 15 33.56 -2.48 -17.83
CA LEU A 15 33.32 -3.87 -17.47
C LEU A 15 34.16 -4.82 -18.31
N TYR A 16 35.50 -4.71 -18.26
CA TYR A 16 36.40 -5.76 -18.80
C TYR A 16 37.83 -5.64 -18.24
N VAL A 17 38.05 -5.69 -16.93
CA VAL A 17 39.32 -6.22 -16.39
C VAL A 17 39.18 -6.72 -14.95
N ASN A 18 39.66 -7.95 -14.74
CA ASN A 18 40.15 -8.56 -13.48
C ASN A 18 39.15 -9.13 -12.46
N ILE A 19 38.72 -10.33 -12.81
CA ILE A 19 38.51 -11.48 -11.93
C ILE A 19 39.84 -11.90 -11.26
N CYS A 20 39.75 -12.43 -10.03
CA CYS A 20 40.76 -13.13 -9.20
C CYS A 20 41.69 -12.28 -8.31
N PHE A 21 41.41 -12.24 -7.00
CA PHE A 21 42.36 -12.77 -5.99
C PHE A 21 41.67 -13.07 -4.63
N VAL A 22 41.73 -14.35 -4.26
CA VAL A 22 41.73 -15.05 -2.94
C VAL A 22 41.88 -14.14 -1.70
N GLY A 23 41.30 -14.32 -0.50
CA GLY A 23 40.57 -15.38 0.20
C GLY A 23 40.79 -15.25 1.74
N VAL A 24 39.78 -15.64 2.54
CA VAL A 24 39.77 -16.01 3.98
C VAL A 24 39.74 -14.93 5.10
N ALA A 25 38.56 -14.89 5.74
CA ALA A 25 38.19 -14.64 7.14
C ALA A 25 39.09 -13.82 8.09
N CYS A 26 38.52 -12.74 8.64
CA CYS A 26 38.69 -12.36 10.05
C CYS A 26 37.44 -11.63 10.53
N ASN A 27 36.58 -12.36 11.25
CA ASN A 27 35.58 -11.76 12.15
C ASN A 27 36.34 -11.04 13.25
N ILE A 28 35.96 -9.80 13.59
CA ILE A 28 35.78 -9.29 14.97
C ILE A 28 35.61 -7.75 14.94
N PHE A 29 34.48 -7.33 15.55
CA PHE A 29 34.21 -6.02 16.15
C PHE A 29 33.90 -4.85 15.20
N LEU A 30 32.60 -4.61 14.96
CA LEU A 30 31.74 -3.67 15.72
C LEU A 30 31.72 -2.32 14.97
N ILE A 31 30.58 -1.82 14.51
CA ILE A 31 29.63 -0.99 15.28
C ILE A 31 28.37 -0.94 14.40
N LEU A 32 27.29 -1.61 14.80
CA LEU A 32 26.12 -1.00 15.43
C LEU A 32 25.42 0.11 14.59
N ILE A 33 24.13 -0.16 14.35
CA ILE A 33 23.00 0.79 14.16
C ILE A 33 22.56 1.02 12.69
N THR A 34 21.55 0.22 12.30
CA THR A 34 20.29 0.63 11.64
C THR A 34 20.38 1.55 10.42
N THR A 35 19.86 1.19 9.25
CA THR A 35 18.46 1.44 8.82
C THR A 35 18.49 1.15 7.31
N CYS A 36 17.70 0.26 6.71
CA CYS A 36 16.40 0.62 6.16
C CYS A 36 15.83 -0.62 5.43
N ALA A 37 15.57 -1.70 6.16
CA ALA A 37 14.64 -2.74 5.72
C ALA A 37 13.22 -2.36 6.19
N PHE A 38 12.73 -1.25 5.66
CA PHE A 38 11.32 -0.88 5.55
C PHE A 38 10.99 -1.21 4.08
N LEU A 39 10.09 -2.11 3.67
CA LEU A 39 8.79 -2.51 4.21
C LEU A 39 8.41 -3.91 3.70
N ARG A 40 8.68 -4.94 4.48
CA ARG A 40 7.71 -6.02 4.65
C ARG A 40 7.57 -6.13 6.15
N MET A 41 6.46 -5.71 6.73
CA MET A 41 6.19 -6.00 8.13
C MET A 41 6.10 -7.54 8.26
N PRO A 42 7.11 -8.24 8.79
CA PRO A 42 7.00 -9.67 8.99
C PRO A 42 6.27 -9.78 10.33
N ARG A 43 4.93 -9.80 10.30
CA ARG A 43 4.16 -10.18 11.48
C ARG A 43 4.29 -11.69 11.69
N ILE A 44 5.47 -12.15 12.11
CA ILE A 44 5.59 -13.47 12.71
C ILE A 44 5.37 -13.29 14.20
N TYR A 45 4.09 -13.14 14.56
CA TYR A 45 3.66 -13.13 15.95
C TYR A 45 3.67 -14.57 16.47
N LYS A 46 4.59 -14.88 17.39
CA LYS A 46 4.46 -16.08 18.24
C LYS A 46 3.63 -15.72 19.47
N PRO A 47 2.47 -16.34 19.69
CA PRO A 47 1.66 -16.06 20.87
C PRO A 47 2.44 -16.44 22.14
N LYS A 48 2.45 -15.55 23.12
CA LYS A 48 3.18 -15.74 24.40
C LYS A 48 2.49 -16.73 25.35
N THR A 49 1.32 -17.25 24.98
CA THR A 49 0.43 -18.03 25.85
C THR A 49 -0.47 -18.94 25.02
N ASN A 50 -0.74 -20.17 25.50
CA ASN A 50 -1.80 -21.01 24.94
C ASN A 50 -3.16 -20.43 25.39
N ARG A 51 -3.71 -19.52 24.57
CA ARG A 51 -4.90 -18.70 24.89
C ARG A 51 -6.23 -19.36 24.52
N THR A 52 -6.21 -20.60 24.06
CA THR A 52 -7.41 -21.37 23.69
C THR A 52 -7.50 -22.61 24.59
N LYS A 53 -8.06 -22.44 25.80
CA LYS A 53 -8.32 -23.50 26.79
C LYS A 53 -9.81 -23.88 26.87
N TRP A 54 -10.57 -23.67 25.82
CA TRP A 54 -12.01 -23.89 25.85
C TRP A 54 -12.35 -24.77 24.66
N ASN A 55 -13.13 -25.80 24.94
CA ASN A 55 -13.45 -26.85 23.98
C ASN A 55 -14.38 -26.30 22.88
N ASP A 56 -14.03 -26.51 21.62
CA ASP A 56 -14.78 -25.99 20.48
C ASP A 56 -16.23 -26.50 20.46
N ASP A 57 -16.45 -27.74 20.92
CA ASP A 57 -17.80 -28.33 20.99
C ASP A 57 -18.63 -27.72 22.12
N ALA A 58 -18.00 -27.45 23.28
CA ALA A 58 -18.62 -26.74 24.38
C ALA A 58 -18.99 -25.30 23.99
N LEU A 59 -18.15 -24.64 23.19
CA LEU A 59 -18.41 -23.30 22.68
C LEU A 59 -19.61 -23.25 21.74
N LYS A 60 -19.73 -24.21 20.82
CA LYS A 60 -20.89 -24.29 19.91
C LYS A 60 -22.18 -24.55 20.68
N ALA A 61 -22.16 -25.46 21.66
CA ALA A 61 -23.31 -25.74 22.52
C ALA A 61 -23.73 -24.50 23.31
N ALA A 62 -22.77 -23.80 23.94
CA ALA A 62 -23.03 -22.57 24.68
C ALA A 62 -23.66 -21.46 23.81
N ILE A 63 -23.25 -21.32 22.55
CA ILE A 63 -23.82 -20.32 21.64
C ILE A 63 -25.26 -20.67 21.25
N ASN A 64 -25.57 -21.95 21.03
CA ASN A 64 -26.92 -22.39 20.67
C ASN A 64 -27.91 -22.19 21.83
N GLU A 65 -27.53 -22.60 23.05
CA GLU A 65 -28.34 -22.38 24.27
C GLU A 65 -28.64 -20.89 24.54
N VAL A 66 -27.63 -20.04 24.30
CA VAL A 66 -27.76 -18.57 24.45
C VAL A 66 -28.59 -17.94 23.32
N ARG A 67 -28.69 -18.59 22.15
CA ARG A 67 -29.55 -18.18 21.03
C ARG A 67 -31.00 -18.60 21.24
N GLU A 68 -31.21 -19.83 21.71
CA GLU A 68 -32.54 -20.39 22.03
C GLU A 68 -33.18 -19.71 23.25
N GLY A 69 -32.37 -18.99 24.04
CA GLY A 69 -32.84 -18.22 25.19
C GLY A 69 -32.93 -19.02 26.48
N SER A 70 -32.54 -20.31 26.44
CA SER A 70 -32.48 -21.21 27.58
C SER A 70 -31.51 -20.73 28.67
N LEU A 71 -30.36 -20.15 28.29
CA LEU A 71 -29.34 -19.64 29.21
C LEU A 71 -28.91 -18.20 28.89
N SER A 72 -28.64 -17.41 29.93
CA SER A 72 -28.02 -16.08 29.78
C SER A 72 -26.52 -16.19 29.48
N CYS A 73 -25.92 -15.16 28.85
CA CYS A 73 -24.46 -15.15 28.59
C CYS A 73 -23.61 -15.37 29.84
N ASN A 74 -24.09 -14.92 31.01
CA ASN A 74 -23.36 -15.09 32.28
C ASN A 74 -23.57 -16.50 32.85
N ALA A 75 -24.75 -17.10 32.68
CA ALA A 75 -25.02 -18.47 33.10
C ALA A 75 -24.23 -19.47 32.24
N ALA A 76 -24.29 -19.34 30.91
CA ALA A 76 -23.53 -20.17 29.98
C ALA A 76 -22.00 -20.04 30.19
N ALA A 77 -21.52 -18.86 30.60
CA ALA A 77 -20.10 -18.67 30.92
C ALA A 77 -19.64 -19.53 32.09
N ILE A 78 -20.50 -19.71 33.10
CA ILE A 78 -20.24 -20.54 34.27
C ILE A 78 -20.35 -22.03 33.89
N THR A 79 -21.42 -22.40 33.17
CA THR A 79 -21.70 -23.80 32.79
C THR A 79 -20.63 -24.40 31.88
N TYR A 80 -20.14 -23.63 30.90
CA TYR A 80 -19.20 -24.13 29.89
C TYR A 80 -17.74 -23.69 30.13
N GLU A 81 -17.45 -23.01 31.24
CA GLU A 81 -16.13 -22.44 31.58
C GLU A 81 -15.56 -21.50 30.48
N ILE A 82 -16.46 -20.80 29.79
CA ILE A 82 -16.11 -19.87 28.71
C ILE A 82 -16.25 -18.45 29.24
N PRO A 83 -15.24 -17.58 29.12
CA PRO A 83 -15.37 -16.20 29.58
C PRO A 83 -16.60 -15.50 28.97
N ALA A 84 -17.45 -14.92 29.81
CA ALA A 84 -18.66 -14.19 29.41
C ALA A 84 -18.42 -13.09 28.35
N PRO A 85 -17.30 -12.33 28.37
CA PRO A 85 -16.99 -11.37 27.30
C PRO A 85 -16.93 -12.04 25.92
N THR A 86 -16.45 -13.28 25.87
CA THR A 86 -16.34 -14.01 24.62
C THR A 86 -17.71 -14.44 24.10
N LEU A 87 -18.57 -14.98 24.96
CA LEU A 87 -19.94 -15.33 24.57
C LEU A 87 -20.74 -14.10 24.11
N ARG A 88 -20.54 -12.93 24.74
CA ARG A 88 -21.17 -11.66 24.31
C ARG A 88 -20.69 -11.22 22.93
N ARG A 89 -19.39 -11.34 22.65
CA ARG A 89 -18.81 -11.03 21.35
C ARG A 89 -19.32 -11.98 20.28
N LEU A 90 -19.26 -13.29 20.53
CA LEU A 90 -19.68 -14.31 19.58
C LEU A 90 -21.20 -14.27 19.32
N LYS A 91 -22.01 -13.97 20.35
CA LYS A 91 -23.44 -13.70 20.17
C LYS A 91 -23.65 -12.57 19.16
N ARG A 92 -22.89 -11.47 19.25
CA ARG A 92 -22.97 -10.34 18.31
C ARG A 92 -22.48 -10.71 16.92
N ASP A 93 -21.38 -11.44 16.81
CA ASP A 93 -20.80 -11.87 15.53
C ASP A 93 -21.68 -12.95 14.84
N ALA A 94 -22.44 -13.71 15.62
CA ALA A 94 -23.42 -14.71 15.16
C ALA A 94 -24.84 -14.14 14.98
N LEU A 95 -25.08 -12.85 15.27
CA LEU A 95 -26.27 -12.17 14.78
C LEU A 95 -26.09 -12.01 13.28
N GLU A 96 -27.09 -12.44 12.52
CA GLU A 96 -27.13 -12.24 11.07
C GLU A 96 -26.92 -10.75 10.76
N HIS A 97 -25.71 -10.39 10.34
CA HIS A 97 -25.44 -9.03 9.92
C HIS A 97 -26.09 -8.80 8.55
N ARG A 98 -26.63 -7.60 8.31
CA ARG A 98 -27.33 -7.27 7.05
C ARG A 98 -26.41 -7.29 5.81
N PHE A 99 -25.09 -7.40 5.97
CA PHE A 99 -24.18 -7.50 4.82
C PHE A 99 -24.36 -8.80 4.04
N ASN A 100 -24.38 -8.68 2.72
CA ASN A 100 -24.56 -9.80 1.80
C ASN A 100 -23.32 -10.71 1.81
N ARG A 101 -23.50 -12.00 2.15
CA ARG A 101 -22.42 -12.99 2.30
C ARG A 101 -21.86 -13.50 0.97
N GLU A 102 -22.62 -13.42 -0.12
CA GLU A 102 -22.23 -13.91 -1.45
C GLU A 102 -21.35 -12.89 -2.16
N SER A 103 -21.83 -11.65 -2.25
CA SER A 103 -21.11 -10.55 -2.91
C SER A 103 -19.84 -10.12 -2.17
N LYS A 104 -19.77 -10.36 -0.85
CA LYS A 104 -18.69 -9.90 0.06
C LYS A 104 -18.36 -8.40 -0.12
N ALA A 105 -19.33 -7.62 -0.57
CA ALA A 105 -19.20 -6.19 -0.86
C ALA A 105 -20.19 -5.41 0.00
N ALA A 106 -19.82 -4.17 0.33
CA ALA A 106 -20.74 -3.25 0.97
C ALA A 106 -21.78 -2.77 -0.05
N GLY A 107 -23.04 -2.67 0.38
CA GLY A 107 -24.14 -2.19 -0.47
C GLY A 107 -23.98 -0.71 -0.85
N THR A 108 -24.74 -0.28 -1.86
CA THR A 108 -24.74 1.10 -2.36
C THR A 108 -25.09 2.12 -1.28
N ASP A 109 -26.00 1.77 -0.37
CA ASP A 109 -26.42 2.63 0.75
C ASP A 109 -25.29 2.86 1.77
N TRP A 110 -24.52 1.81 2.08
CA TRP A 110 -23.33 1.91 2.90
C TRP A 110 -22.29 2.81 2.23
N PHE A 111 -22.05 2.64 0.92
CA PHE A 111 -21.10 3.45 0.16
C PHE A 111 -21.51 4.93 0.10
N LYS A 112 -22.79 5.24 -0.16
CA LYS A 112 -23.31 6.62 -0.16
C LYS A 112 -23.12 7.27 1.21
N SER A 113 -23.51 6.57 2.27
CA SER A 113 -23.36 7.04 3.64
C SER A 113 -21.89 7.20 4.06
N PHE A 114 -21.01 6.30 3.61
CA PHE A 114 -19.57 6.38 3.84
C PHE A 114 -18.95 7.58 3.11
N SER A 115 -19.29 7.77 1.83
CA SER A 115 -18.82 8.88 1.00
C SER A 115 -19.33 10.24 1.52
N ALA A 116 -20.53 10.30 2.08
CA ALA A 116 -21.06 11.53 2.68
C ALA A 116 -20.35 11.89 4.00
N ARG A 117 -19.95 10.90 4.80
CA ARG A 117 -19.26 11.12 6.09
C ARG A 117 -17.75 11.36 5.94
N ASN A 118 -17.15 10.91 4.85
CA ASN A 118 -15.70 10.96 4.64
C ASN A 118 -15.39 11.76 3.37
N ASN A 119 -14.39 12.64 3.42
CA ASN A 119 -13.97 13.40 2.25
C ASN A 119 -13.09 12.56 1.30
N VAL A 120 -13.71 11.61 0.60
CA VAL A 120 -13.04 10.74 -0.37
C VAL A 120 -13.15 11.33 -1.78
N SER A 121 -12.01 11.63 -2.40
CA SER A 121 -11.96 12.09 -3.79
C SER A 121 -11.97 10.91 -4.76
N LEU A 122 -12.95 10.84 -5.66
CA LEU A 122 -12.86 9.97 -6.83
C LEU A 122 -11.91 10.62 -7.84
N ARG A 123 -10.71 10.05 -8.00
CA ARG A 123 -9.78 10.52 -9.04
C ARG A 123 -10.13 9.84 -10.35
N ASN A 124 -10.22 10.64 -11.41
CA ASN A 124 -10.19 10.10 -12.75
C ASN A 124 -8.82 9.45 -12.97
N LEU A 125 -8.82 8.25 -13.56
CA LEU A 125 -7.59 7.60 -13.99
C LEU A 125 -6.93 8.49 -15.04
N GLU A 126 -5.67 8.87 -14.83
CA GLU A 126 -4.90 9.46 -15.92
C GLU A 126 -4.70 8.42 -17.02
N ALA A 127 -4.84 8.83 -18.28
CA ALA A 127 -4.56 7.97 -19.41
C ALA A 127 -3.07 7.59 -19.38
N THR A 128 -2.80 6.35 -18.95
CA THR A 128 -1.44 5.80 -18.90
C THR A 128 -0.96 5.58 -20.32
N SER A 129 0.06 6.32 -20.76
CA SER A 129 0.65 6.12 -22.09
C SER A 129 1.20 4.70 -22.24
N ILE A 130 1.24 4.20 -23.47
CA ILE A 130 1.82 2.88 -23.80
C ILE A 130 3.27 2.78 -23.29
N ALA A 131 4.02 3.89 -23.31
CA ALA A 131 5.37 3.94 -22.76
C ALA A 131 5.40 3.67 -21.24
N ARG A 132 4.47 4.24 -20.47
CA ARG A 132 4.34 3.97 -19.03
C ARG A 132 3.94 2.52 -18.76
N LEU A 133 3.02 1.94 -19.54
CA LEU A 133 2.67 0.52 -19.42
C LEU A 133 3.86 -0.40 -19.68
N ARG A 134 4.67 -0.11 -20.71
CA ARG A 134 5.89 -0.87 -21.02
C ARG A 134 6.96 -0.72 -19.94
N GLY A 135 7.05 0.46 -19.31
CA GLY A 135 7.97 0.72 -18.19
C GLY A 135 7.52 0.11 -16.86
N PHE A 136 6.22 -0.09 -16.65
CA PHE A 136 5.65 -0.74 -15.46
C PHE A 136 5.62 -2.27 -15.59
N ASN A 137 6.75 -2.87 -15.93
CA ASN A 137 6.91 -4.33 -15.95
C ASN A 137 7.79 -4.79 -14.77
N LYS A 138 7.65 -6.05 -14.32
CA LYS A 138 8.38 -6.58 -13.16
C LYS A 138 9.90 -6.41 -13.29
N ILE A 139 10.43 -6.69 -14.48
CA ILE A 139 11.87 -6.67 -14.75
C ILE A 139 12.42 -5.24 -14.65
N ALA A 140 11.75 -4.27 -15.26
CA ALA A 140 12.11 -2.86 -15.25
C ALA A 140 11.99 -2.26 -13.83
N VAL A 141 10.94 -2.62 -13.10
CA VAL A 141 10.76 -2.19 -11.70
C VAL A 141 11.86 -2.80 -10.81
N GLU A 142 12.19 -4.07 -10.99
CA GLU A 142 13.26 -4.75 -10.24
C GLU A 142 14.63 -4.14 -10.52
N GLN A 143 14.95 -3.87 -11.80
CA GLN A 143 16.17 -3.17 -12.19
C GLN A 143 16.26 -1.77 -11.57
N PHE A 144 15.16 -1.00 -11.60
CA PHE A 144 15.10 0.32 -10.99
C PHE A 144 15.42 0.27 -9.48
N PHE A 145 14.79 -0.63 -8.73
CA PHE A 145 15.02 -0.73 -7.28
C PHE A 145 16.39 -1.29 -6.92
N THR A 146 16.97 -2.13 -7.77
CA THR A 146 18.35 -2.62 -7.61
C THR A 146 19.33 -1.45 -7.70
N ILE A 147 19.24 -0.65 -8.76
CA ILE A 147 20.08 0.54 -8.97
C ILE A 147 19.88 1.56 -7.83
N LEU A 148 18.62 1.82 -7.45
CA LEU A 148 18.31 2.74 -6.37
C LEU A 148 18.91 2.29 -5.04
N LYS A 149 18.88 0.97 -4.76
CA LYS A 149 19.50 0.40 -3.56
C LYS A 149 21.01 0.62 -3.56
N GLU A 150 21.68 0.34 -4.67
CA GLU A 150 23.14 0.54 -4.81
C GLU A 150 23.54 2.00 -4.58
N ILE A 151 22.84 2.93 -5.22
CA ILE A 151 23.10 4.37 -5.09
C ILE A 151 22.84 4.86 -3.66
N LYS A 152 21.76 4.37 -3.03
CA LYS A 152 21.44 4.70 -1.64
C LYS A 152 22.49 4.16 -0.66
N THR A 153 23.02 2.95 -0.88
CA THR A 153 24.10 2.40 -0.05
C THR A 153 25.42 3.13 -0.26
N LYS A 154 25.71 3.57 -1.49
CA LYS A 154 26.97 4.22 -1.85
C LYS A 154 27.09 5.65 -1.32
N TYR A 155 26.02 6.44 -1.43
CA TYR A 155 26.08 7.89 -1.14
C TYR A 155 25.35 8.31 0.13
N TYR A 156 24.64 7.39 0.81
CA TYR A 156 23.89 7.62 2.06
C TYR A 156 23.23 9.01 2.13
N PHE A 157 22.19 9.20 1.32
CA PHE A 157 21.36 10.40 1.40
C PHE A 157 20.09 10.15 2.20
N LYS A 158 19.73 11.14 3.00
CA LYS A 158 18.49 11.18 3.76
C LYS A 158 17.34 11.55 2.81
N ALA A 159 16.11 11.16 3.18
CA ALA A 159 14.93 11.32 2.33
C ALA A 159 14.65 12.78 1.93
N ASP A 160 15.10 13.75 2.72
CA ASP A 160 15.01 15.20 2.46
C ASP A 160 15.87 15.69 1.28
N ARG A 161 16.74 14.84 0.73
CA ARG A 161 17.60 15.15 -0.42
C ARG A 161 17.20 14.42 -1.70
N ILE A 162 16.03 13.77 -1.71
CA ILE A 162 15.51 13.05 -2.87
C ILE A 162 14.44 13.91 -3.53
N TYR A 163 14.70 14.36 -4.75
CA TYR A 163 13.77 15.17 -5.53
C TYR A 163 13.31 14.37 -6.74
N ASN A 164 12.00 14.39 -7.04
CA ASN A 164 11.51 13.95 -8.33
C ASN A 164 11.93 15.01 -9.36
N ALA A 165 12.70 14.59 -10.36
CA ALA A 165 13.09 15.45 -11.47
C ALA A 165 12.48 14.85 -12.74
N ASP A 166 11.20 15.10 -12.96
CA ASP A 166 10.52 14.77 -14.20
C ASP A 166 10.56 15.97 -15.16
N GLU A 167 10.83 15.70 -16.44
CA GLU A 167 10.84 16.72 -17.48
C GLU A 167 9.43 17.31 -17.64
N SER A 168 9.27 18.57 -17.21
CA SER A 168 8.12 19.38 -17.61
C SER A 168 8.39 19.94 -19.01
N GLY A 169 7.86 19.27 -20.04
CA GLY A 169 7.91 19.78 -21.41
C GLY A 169 7.11 21.07 -21.54
N ILE A 170 7.78 22.22 -21.57
CA ILE A 170 7.15 23.48 -21.97
C ILE A 170 6.95 23.42 -23.49
N SER A 171 5.75 23.04 -23.92
CA SER A 171 5.39 23.06 -25.34
C SER A 171 5.40 24.50 -25.84
N THR A 172 6.27 24.81 -26.81
CA THR A 172 6.23 26.08 -27.55
C THR A 172 5.06 26.15 -28.52
N VAL A 173 4.40 25.02 -28.80
CA VAL A 173 3.17 24.96 -29.61
C VAL A 173 1.98 25.32 -28.70
N PRO A 174 1.30 26.45 -28.93
CA PRO A 174 0.11 26.80 -28.18
C PRO A 174 -1.00 25.79 -28.48
N THR A 175 -1.49 25.09 -27.45
CA THR A 175 -2.58 24.09 -27.58
C THR A 175 -3.94 24.75 -27.85
N LYS A 176 -4.06 26.05 -27.56
CA LYS A 176 -5.24 26.86 -27.84
C LYS A 176 -4.89 27.88 -28.91
N LEU A 177 -5.61 27.86 -30.02
CA LEU A 177 -5.54 28.93 -31.02
C LEU A 177 -5.97 30.26 -30.36
N PRO A 178 -5.22 31.36 -30.57
CA PRO A 178 -5.68 32.66 -30.12
C PRO A 178 -7.02 32.97 -30.79
N LYS A 179 -8.04 33.32 -30.00
CA LYS A 179 -9.33 33.74 -30.55
C LYS A 179 -9.11 35.06 -31.29
N SER A 180 -9.15 35.04 -32.62
CA SER A 180 -9.18 36.27 -33.40
C SER A 180 -10.55 36.93 -33.23
N HIS A 181 -10.61 38.01 -32.47
CA HIS A 181 -11.77 38.89 -32.50
C HIS A 181 -11.71 39.70 -33.80
N HIS A 182 -12.35 39.20 -34.86
CA HIS A 182 -12.69 40.06 -35.98
C HIS A 182 -13.83 40.99 -35.55
N SER A 183 -13.56 42.29 -35.46
CA SER A 183 -14.62 43.29 -35.49
C SER A 183 -15.30 43.18 -36.86
N LYS A 184 -16.61 42.89 -36.87
CA LYS A 184 -17.38 42.94 -38.11
C LYS A 184 -17.33 44.39 -38.60
N ARG A 185 -16.77 44.63 -39.79
CA ARG A 185 -16.86 45.94 -40.44
C ARG A 185 -18.34 46.24 -40.68
N PRO A 186 -18.83 47.46 -40.37
CA PRO A 186 -20.23 47.81 -40.60
C PRO A 186 -20.51 47.70 -42.09
N THR A 187 -21.49 46.89 -42.45
CA THR A 187 -22.03 46.82 -43.81
C THR A 187 -22.75 48.14 -44.06
N THR A 188 -22.18 49.00 -44.91
CA THR A 188 -22.90 50.13 -45.49
C THR A 188 -23.92 49.56 -46.47
N SER A 189 -25.21 49.59 -46.12
CA SER A 189 -26.28 49.39 -47.09
C SER A 189 -26.33 50.62 -48.00
N CYS A 190 -26.21 50.40 -49.31
CA CYS A 190 -26.58 51.41 -50.30
C CYS A 190 -28.09 51.67 -50.27
#